data_AF-A0A2S7IU06-F1
#
_entry.id   AF-A0A2S7IU06-F1
#
_cell.length_a   1.000
_cell.length_b   1.000
_cell.length_c   1.000
_cell.angle_alpha   90.00
_cell.angle_beta   90.00
_cell.angle_gamma   90.00
#
_symmetry.space_group_name_H-M   'P 1'
#
loop_
_entity.id
_entity.type
_entity.pdbx_description
1 polymer ?
#
loop_
_entity_poly.entity_id
_entity_poly.type
_entity_poly.pdbx_seq_one_letter_code
_entity_poly.pdbx_strand_id
1 'polypeptide(L)' 'AALRRFMVEKPFAGRCPVAFGDDLTDLSMLEAAAELNGKAVVIWRAIDLARAARLGNPDELRLWRAGITYTHSKERT' A
#
# COMPACT_ATOMS: atom_id res chain seq x y z
N ALA A 1 -2.59 8.11 12.26
CA ALA A 1 -3.52 7.53 11.27
C ALA A 1 -4.07 6.19 11.77
N ALA A 2 -5.26 5.80 11.30
CA ALA A 2 -5.91 4.54 11.65
C ALA A 2 -5.03 3.31 11.35
N LEU A 3 -4.19 3.37 10.32
CA LEU A 3 -3.22 2.32 9.98
C LEU A 3 -2.36 1.90 11.18
N ARG A 4 -1.79 2.85 11.95
CA ARG A 4 -0.94 2.51 13.12
C ARG A 4 -1.70 1.69 14.16
N ARG A 5 -3.00 1.96 14.33
CA ARG A 5 -3.87 1.19 15.23
C ARG A 5 -4.09 -0.23 14.72
N PHE A 6 -4.42 -0.40 13.44
CA PHE A 6 -4.56 -1.75 12.88
C PHE A 6 -3.27 -2.56 13.03
N MET A 7 -2.11 -1.94 12.83
CA MET A 7 -0.81 -2.61 12.88
C MET A 7 -0.40 -3.14 14.27
N VAL A 8 -1.13 -2.82 15.34
CA VAL A 8 -0.95 -3.44 16.66
C VAL A 8 -2.03 -4.47 17.01
N GLU A 9 -3.04 -4.64 16.16
CA GLU A 9 -4.15 -5.58 16.34
C GLU A 9 -3.97 -6.82 15.44
N LYS A 10 -4.39 -8.00 15.91
CA LYS A 10 -4.45 -9.20 15.04
C LYS A 10 -5.54 -8.99 13.97
N PRO A 11 -5.34 -9.43 12.72
CA PRO A 11 -4.24 -10.25 12.20
C PRO A 11 -3.05 -9.44 11.62
N PHE A 12 -3.04 -8.12 11.77
CA PHE A 12 -2.06 -7.24 11.15
C PHE A 12 -0.78 -7.07 11.97
N ALA A 13 -0.85 -7.27 13.28
CA ALA A 13 0.29 -7.24 14.19
C ALA A 13 1.46 -8.08 13.65
N GLY A 14 2.64 -7.44 13.57
CA GLY A 14 3.88 -8.05 13.06
C GLY A 14 4.02 -8.11 11.54
N ARG A 15 3.02 -7.66 10.76
CA ARG A 15 3.12 -7.56 9.29
C ARG A 15 3.74 -6.24 8.86
N CYS A 16 4.14 -6.18 7.59
CA CYS A 16 4.60 -4.95 6.93
C CYS A 16 3.42 -4.32 6.17
N PRO A 17 3.04 -3.05 6.45
CA PRO A 17 1.89 -2.44 5.79
C PRO A 17 2.20 -2.05 4.34
N VAL A 18 1.21 -2.21 3.47
CA VAL A 18 1.20 -1.66 2.11
C VAL A 18 -0.03 -0.76 1.99
N ALA A 19 0.19 0.54 1.81
CA ALA A 19 -0.87 1.55 1.70
C ALA A 19 -0.89 2.16 0.30
N PHE A 20 -2.10 2.35 -0.21
CA PHE A 20 -2.39 3.00 -1.50
C PHE A 20 -3.28 4.21 -1.23
N GLY A 21 -3.06 5.32 -1.94
CA GLY A 21 -3.89 6.50 -1.83
C GLY A 21 -3.79 7.41 -3.05
N ASP A 22 -4.86 8.13 -3.37
CA ASP A 22 -4.98 8.99 -4.55
C ASP A 22 -5.26 10.46 -4.22
N ASP A 23 -5.66 10.77 -2.98
CA ASP A 23 -5.94 12.13 -2.55
C ASP A 23 -5.25 12.54 -1.23
N LEU A 24 -5.41 13.81 -0.85
CA LEU A 24 -4.77 14.35 0.36
C LEU A 24 -5.26 13.71 1.67
N THR A 25 -6.44 13.08 1.68
CA THR A 25 -6.96 12.40 2.88
C THR A 25 -6.15 11.15 3.21
N ASP A 26 -5.58 10.50 2.19
CA ASP A 26 -4.73 9.33 2.34
C ASP A 26 -3.33 9.65 2.85
N LEU A 27 -2.89 10.92 2.81
CA LEU A 27 -1.53 11.32 3.15
C LEU A 27 -1.10 10.77 4.52
N SER A 28 -1.98 10.89 5.52
CA SER A 28 -1.68 10.40 6.88
C SER A 28 -1.49 8.87 6.96
N MET A 29 -2.18 8.12 6.10
CA MET A 29 -2.04 6.67 5.99
C MET A 29 -0.75 6.29 5.26
N LEU A 30 -0.42 7.01 4.19
CA LEU A 30 0.81 6.81 3.41
C LEU A 30 2.06 7.10 4.24
N GLU A 31 2.07 8.20 5.00
CA GLU A 31 3.15 8.52 5.94
C GLU A 31 3.28 7.45 7.02
N ALA A 32 2.16 7.00 7.59
CA ALA A 32 2.16 5.92 8.58
C ALA A 32 2.75 4.62 8.02
N ALA A 33 2.46 4.27 6.77
CA ALA A 33 3.05 3.11 6.13
C ALA A 33 4.57 3.28 5.98
N ALA A 34 5.04 4.45 5.56
CA ALA A 34 6.46 4.73 5.41
C ALA A 34 7.22 4.66 6.74
N GLU A 35 6.68 5.26 7.81
CA GLU A 35 7.28 5.22 9.15
C GLU A 35 7.36 3.82 9.75
N LEU A 36 6.39 2.95 9.42
CA LEU A 36 6.37 1.56 9.85
C LEU A 36 7.26 0.65 8.99
N ASN A 37 8.21 1.23 8.24
CA ASN A 37 9.07 0.54 7.27
C ASN A 37 8.27 -0.28 6.23
N GLY A 38 7.05 0.18 5.93
CA GLY A 38 6.14 -0.38 4.95
C GLY A 38 6.33 0.18 3.55
N LYS A 39 5.29 0.01 2.73
CA LYS A 39 5.22 0.55 1.38
C LYS A 39 4.07 1.55 1.28
N ALA A 40 4.38 2.76 0.84
CA ALA A 40 3.41 3.76 0.44
C ALA A 40 3.38 3.86 -1.09
N VAL A 41 2.19 3.85 -1.67
CA VAL A 41 1.99 3.93 -3.11
C VAL A 41 0.97 5.02 -3.41
N VAL A 42 1.38 6.04 -4.16
CA VAL A 42 0.48 7.09 -4.64
C VAL A 42 -0.10 6.68 -5.98
N ILE A 43 -1.41 6.81 -6.13
CA ILE A 43 -2.10 6.68 -7.41
C ILE A 43 -2.31 8.10 -7.94
N TRP A 44 -2.00 8.33 -9.21
CA TRP A 44 -1.98 9.67 -9.81
C TRP A 44 -0.87 10.59 -9.24
N ARG A 45 -0.93 11.88 -9.57
CA ARG A 45 0.08 12.91 -9.26
C ARG A 45 -0.31 13.87 -8.12
N ALA A 46 -1.45 13.66 -7.47
CA ALA A 46 -1.98 14.65 -6.51
C ALA A 46 -1.14 14.78 -5.23
N ILE A 47 -0.36 13.75 -4.88
CA ILE A 47 0.43 13.69 -3.66
C ILE A 47 1.92 13.62 -4.00
N ASP A 48 2.69 14.61 -3.54
CA ASP A 48 4.15 14.56 -3.62
C ASP A 48 4.75 13.97 -2.34
N LEU A 49 4.92 12.65 -2.33
CA LEU A 49 5.56 11.92 -1.24
C LEU A 49 6.86 11.28 -1.76
N ALA A 50 8.01 11.83 -1.34
CA ALA A 50 9.32 11.56 -1.95
C ALA A 50 9.73 10.08 -2.04
N ARG A 51 9.27 9.24 -1.11
CA ARG A 51 9.63 7.80 -1.03
C ARG A 51 8.49 6.86 -1.45
N ALA A 52 7.37 7.40 -1.93
CA ALA A 52 6.28 6.56 -2.39
C ALA A 52 6.54 6.02 -3.79
N ALA A 53 6.18 4.76 -4.00
CA ALA A 53 5.99 4.25 -5.36
C ALA A 53 4.80 4.96 -6.01
N ARG A 54 4.75 5.01 -7.34
CA ARG A 54 3.72 5.72 -8.09
C ARG A 54 3.08 4.83 -9.13
N LEU A 55 1.75 4.88 -9.20
CA LEU A 55 0.94 4.28 -10.24
C LEU A 55 0.25 5.40 -11.03
N GLY A 56 0.24 5.26 -12.36
CA GLY A 56 -0.33 6.26 -13.26
C GLY A 56 -1.86 6.33 -13.19
N ASN A 57 -2.51 5.23 -12.80
CA ASN A 57 -3.97 5.13 -12.72
C ASN A 57 -4.38 3.92 -11.84
N PRO A 58 -5.67 3.82 -11.45
CA PRO A 58 -6.17 2.66 -10.69
C PRO A 58 -6.12 1.31 -11.42
N ASP A 59 -6.03 1.27 -12.76
CA ASP A 59 -5.96 0.01 -13.52
C ASP A 59 -4.60 -0.68 -13.34
N GLU A 60 -3.52 0.08 -13.22
CA GLU A 60 -2.20 -0.46 -12.89
C GLU A 60 -2.20 -1.15 -11.52
N LEU A 61 -2.94 -0.62 -10.54
CA LEU A 61 -3.11 -1.28 -9.24
C LEU A 61 -3.87 -2.61 -9.38
N ARG A 62 -4.91 -2.65 -10.21
CA ARG A 62 -5.66 -3.87 -10.49
C ARG A 62 -4.77 -4.94 -11.13
N LEU A 63 -3.93 -4.55 -12.09
CA LEU A 63 -2.96 -5.45 -12.73
C LEU A 63 -1.92 -5.96 -11.74
N TRP A 64 -1.36 -5.08 -10.91
CA TRP A 64 -0.42 -5.46 -9.84
C TRP A 64 -1.02 -6.50 -8.90
N ARG A 65 -2.28 -6.29 -8.45
CA ARG A 65 -3.00 -7.24 -7.60
C ARG A 65 -3.18 -8.59 -8.28
N ALA A 66 -3.56 -8.60 -9.56
CA ALA A 66 -3.74 -9.84 -10.31
C ALA A 66 -2.44 -10.65 -10.43
N GLY A 67 -1.30 -9.96 -10.59
CA GLY A 67 0.03 -10.58 -10.58
C GLY A 67 0.34 -11.33 -9.29
N ILE A 68 0.02 -10.75 -8.13
CA ILE A 68 0.23 -11.39 -6.81
C ILE A 68 -0.58 -12.70 -6.71
N THR A 69 -1.86 -12.65 -7.08
CA THR A 69 -2.74 -13.82 -7.03
C THR A 69 -2.26 -14.93 -7.96
N TYR A 70 -1.78 -14.56 -9.16
CA TYR A 70 -1.25 -15.51 -10.12
C TYR A 70 0.01 -16.22 -9.61
N THR A 71 1.00 -15.49 -9.08
CA THR A 71 2.23 -16.07 -8.55
C THR A 71 1.96 -17.06 -7.41
N HIS A 72 1.06 -16.72 -6.49
CA HIS A 72 0.71 -17.59 -5.37
C HIS A 72 -0.03 -18.88 -5.77
N SER A 73 -0.74 -18.88 -6.91
CA SER A 73 -1.39 -20.09 -7.44
C SER A 73 -0.39 -21.06 -8.09
N LYS A 74 0.66 -20.52 -8.74
CA LYS A 74 1.73 -21.29 -9.37
C LYS A 74 2.67 -21.95 -8.34
N GLU A 75 2.94 -21.28 -7.22
CA GLU A 75 3.83 -21.80 -6.17
C GLU A 75 3.17 -22.87 -5.27
N ARG A 76 1.86 -23.07 -5.36
CA ARG A 76 1.11 -24.09 -4.60
C ARG A 76 0.71 -25.33 -5.41
N THR A 77 1.14 -25.43 -6.67
CA THR A 77 0.92 -26.60 -7.53
C THR A 77 2.24 -27.33 -7.74
#